data_AF-A0A0T7BU24-F1
#
_entry.id   AF-A0A0T7BU24-F1
#
_cell.length_a   1.000
_cell.length_b   1.000
_cell.length_c   1.000
_cell.angle_alpha   90.00
_cell.angle_beta   90.00
_cell.angle_gamma   90.00
#
_symmetry.space_group_name_H-M   'P 1'
#
loop_
_entity.id
_entity.type
_entity.pdbx_description
1 polymer ?
#
loop_
_entity_poly.entity_id
_entity_poly.type
_entity_poly.pdbx_seq_one_letter_code
_entity_poly.pdbx_strand_id
1 'polypeptide(L)'
;MLTKTNSSSNEISVSSFVPVTTKNDLGAGDLNISSYSATSKSSSSTLSTNSVSTNATLKNPNPIYTSAAIFADFNGDGKNDKMWRNASTGENAIWLMNGDKVASAGFVKTMGREWDFKIGDFNSDGKTDILWRNKATGANTVWLMNGAAIASETSLANLGTDWDASIGDFNGDRKTDVLWRNKSTGENAVWLMNGNKVTSGSFLQTVNSNWTANVVDFNGDGKTDIFWRNQSTGENAAWLMNGTKATGASLTTMGTDWEATLGDFDFTYKTDILWHNKTTGENKMWLMNGSKIASTKNLTATKGKAYIGDFDGNGKSDILWYDQETGKGQAWVMDGGNVIFQSAVNAPNAAWTPSISDTNGDGKTDMFFRNYQTGENSVVIITGTNSTPKALPTLGKDWYTF
;
A
#
# COMPACT_ATOMS: atom_id res chain seq x y z
N MET A 1 61.35 -27.84 -44.86
CA MET A 1 61.84 -29.16 -45.32
C MET A 1 60.68 -30.13 -45.20
N LEU A 2 60.32 -30.80 -46.30
CA LEU A 2 59.31 -31.86 -46.46
C LEU A 2 57.81 -31.48 -46.49
N THR A 3 57.39 -31.23 -47.73
CA THR A 3 56.09 -31.42 -48.39
C THR A 3 55.57 -32.88 -48.36
N LYS A 4 54.24 -33.09 -48.43
CA LYS A 4 53.51 -33.92 -49.43
C LYS A 4 52.04 -34.17 -48.99
N THR A 5 51.02 -33.64 -49.68
CA THR A 5 50.28 -34.07 -50.91
C THR A 5 49.15 -35.08 -50.71
N ASN A 6 47.93 -34.63 -51.05
CA ASN A 6 46.79 -35.25 -51.76
C ASN A 6 46.49 -36.75 -51.62
N SER A 7 45.22 -37.11 -51.34
CA SER A 7 44.22 -37.42 -52.40
C SER A 7 42.84 -37.83 -51.85
N SER A 8 41.82 -37.36 -52.57
CA SER A 8 40.41 -37.76 -52.70
C SER A 8 39.94 -39.17 -52.34
N SER A 9 38.71 -39.28 -51.80
CA SER A 9 37.62 -40.10 -52.38
C SER A 9 36.25 -39.84 -51.73
N ASN A 10 35.27 -39.48 -52.59
CA ASN A 10 33.81 -39.62 -52.50
C ASN A 10 33.25 -40.72 -51.57
N GLU A 11 32.22 -40.45 -50.75
CA GLU A 11 30.77 -40.62 -51.06
C GLU A 11 29.87 -40.51 -49.80
N ILE A 12 28.87 -39.61 -49.86
CA ILE A 12 27.43 -39.67 -49.47
C ILE A 12 27.05 -40.79 -48.45
N SER A 13 26.38 -40.60 -47.29
CA SER A 13 25.09 -39.93 -47.08
C SER A 13 24.58 -39.96 -45.60
N VAL A 14 23.93 -38.85 -45.22
CA VAL A 14 22.74 -38.60 -44.34
C VAL A 14 22.81 -38.61 -42.78
N SER A 15 22.45 -37.41 -42.28
CA SER A 15 21.78 -37.01 -41.02
C SER A 15 22.37 -37.34 -39.64
N SER A 16 22.74 -36.30 -38.89
CA SER A 16 21.84 -35.58 -37.96
C SER A 16 22.63 -34.46 -37.28
N PHE A 17 22.05 -33.26 -37.22
CA PHE A 17 22.73 -32.03 -36.80
C PHE A 17 22.85 -31.91 -35.27
N VAL A 18 23.92 -31.21 -34.90
CA VAL A 18 24.63 -31.07 -33.62
C VAL A 18 23.89 -30.20 -32.60
N PRO A 19 24.01 -30.45 -31.27
CA PRO A 19 23.49 -29.57 -30.22
C PRO A 19 24.48 -28.42 -29.92
N VAL A 20 23.98 -27.19 -29.84
CA VAL A 20 24.77 -26.02 -29.42
C VAL A 20 24.52 -25.73 -27.94
N THR A 21 25.63 -25.65 -27.21
CA THR A 21 25.77 -25.38 -25.77
C THR A 21 25.50 -23.90 -25.49
N THR A 22 24.67 -23.58 -24.49
CA THR A 22 24.50 -22.20 -23.99
C THR A 22 25.47 -21.92 -22.85
N LYS A 23 26.25 -20.84 -23.00
CA LYS A 23 27.11 -20.27 -21.95
C LYS A 23 26.51 -18.91 -21.57
N ASN A 24 26.23 -18.74 -20.28
CA ASN A 24 25.77 -17.49 -19.66
C ASN A 24 26.87 -16.42 -19.72
N ASP A 25 26.49 -15.19 -20.07
CA ASP A 25 27.14 -13.98 -19.56
C ASP A 25 26.12 -12.83 -19.54
N LEU A 26 25.93 -12.24 -18.36
CA LEU A 26 25.07 -11.07 -18.11
C LEU A 26 25.96 -9.83 -18.03
N GLY A 27 25.73 -8.86 -18.92
CA GLY A 27 26.33 -7.53 -18.88
C GLY A 27 25.24 -6.46 -18.88
N ALA A 28 25.26 -5.60 -17.87
CA ALA A 28 24.34 -4.49 -17.67
C ALA A 28 24.55 -3.36 -18.71
N GLY A 29 23.45 -2.74 -19.15
CA GLY A 29 23.46 -1.52 -19.95
C GLY A 29 22.05 -1.12 -20.41
N ASP A 30 21.54 -0.04 -19.82
CA ASP A 30 20.50 0.89 -20.30
C ASP A 30 19.32 0.34 -21.10
N LEU A 31 18.16 0.19 -20.44
CA LEU A 31 16.86 0.14 -21.13
C LEU A 31 16.12 1.48 -20.97
N ASN A 32 16.31 2.30 -21.99
CA ASN A 32 15.57 3.52 -22.27
C ASN A 32 14.18 3.14 -22.82
N ILE A 33 13.10 3.38 -22.06
CA ILE A 33 11.73 3.13 -22.54
C ILE A 33 11.16 4.43 -23.09
N SER A 34 11.34 4.63 -24.40
CA SER A 34 10.61 5.62 -25.17
C SER A 34 9.21 5.10 -25.54
N SER A 35 8.19 5.85 -25.13
CA SER A 35 6.83 5.97 -25.66
C SER A 35 6.41 5.03 -26.81
N TYR A 36 5.36 4.23 -26.59
CA TYR A 36 4.61 3.60 -27.68
C TYR A 36 3.14 4.08 -27.68
N SER A 37 2.85 4.92 -28.68
CA SER A 37 1.51 5.27 -29.13
C SER A 37 0.95 4.14 -30.01
N ALA A 38 -0.17 3.53 -29.62
CA ALA A 38 -0.85 2.53 -30.45
C ALA A 38 -1.81 3.22 -31.44
N THR A 39 -1.53 3.10 -32.74
CA THR A 39 -2.52 3.21 -33.80
C THR A 39 -2.86 1.81 -34.32
N SER A 40 -4.15 1.57 -34.53
CA SER A 40 -4.72 0.28 -34.87
C SER A 40 -4.42 -0.14 -36.31
N LYS A 41 -4.09 -1.42 -36.50
CA LYS A 41 -4.42 -2.23 -37.70
C LYS A 41 -4.17 -3.71 -37.43
N SER A 42 -5.12 -4.54 -37.85
CA SER A 42 -5.13 -5.99 -37.68
C SER A 42 -4.29 -6.69 -38.75
N SER A 43 -3.60 -7.76 -38.33
CA SER A 43 -3.40 -8.96 -39.15
C SER A 43 -2.87 -10.11 -38.30
N SER A 44 -3.56 -11.24 -38.40
CA SER A 44 -3.27 -12.52 -37.76
C SER A 44 -1.93 -13.09 -38.21
N SER A 45 -1.03 -13.37 -37.26
CA SER A 45 0.01 -14.39 -37.41
C SER A 45 0.29 -15.03 -36.06
N THR A 46 0.08 -16.34 -36.00
CA THR A 46 0.30 -17.21 -34.84
C THR A 46 1.74 -17.12 -34.33
N LEU A 47 1.93 -16.36 -33.25
CA LEU A 47 3.14 -16.41 -32.43
C LEU A 47 2.93 -17.43 -31.32
N SER A 48 3.79 -18.44 -31.31
CA SER A 48 3.93 -19.38 -30.20
C SER A 48 4.07 -18.58 -28.91
N THR A 49 3.15 -18.79 -27.98
CA THR A 49 3.28 -18.31 -26.62
C THR A 49 4.43 -19.05 -25.97
N ASN A 50 5.65 -18.53 -26.14
CA ASN A 50 6.65 -18.69 -25.10
C ASN A 50 6.06 -17.97 -23.90
N SER A 51 5.38 -18.74 -23.06
CA SER A 51 5.04 -18.36 -21.70
C SER A 51 6.36 -18.05 -21.01
N VAL A 52 6.78 -16.80 -21.13
CA VAL A 52 7.57 -16.16 -20.10
C VAL A 52 6.73 -16.35 -18.85
N SER A 53 7.11 -17.30 -18.02
CA SER A 53 6.64 -17.38 -16.65
C SER A 53 7.12 -16.12 -15.97
N THR A 54 6.38 -15.03 -16.13
CA THR A 54 6.43 -13.93 -15.19
C THR A 54 5.88 -14.52 -13.90
N ASN A 55 6.75 -15.12 -13.09
CA ASN A 55 6.57 -15.28 -11.64
C ASN A 55 6.58 -13.89 -10.96
N ALA A 56 5.99 -12.88 -11.61
CA ALA A 56 5.43 -11.76 -10.93
C ALA A 56 4.04 -12.25 -10.54
N THR A 57 3.91 -12.82 -9.34
CA THR A 57 2.67 -12.65 -8.59
C THR A 57 2.29 -11.19 -8.76
N LEU A 58 1.10 -10.92 -9.30
CA LEU A 58 0.54 -9.58 -9.40
C LEU A 58 0.39 -9.09 -7.97
N LYS A 59 1.48 -8.53 -7.44
CA LYS A 59 1.52 -7.90 -6.13
C LYS A 59 0.59 -6.72 -6.26
N ASN A 60 -0.36 -6.64 -5.31
CA ASN A 60 -1.30 -5.55 -5.14
C ASN A 60 -0.70 -4.23 -5.65
N PRO A 61 -1.24 -3.65 -6.73
CA PRO A 61 -0.63 -2.53 -7.45
C PRO A 61 -0.73 -1.21 -6.70
N ASN A 62 -1.22 -1.17 -5.45
CA ASN A 62 -1.35 0.09 -4.73
C ASN A 62 0.06 0.68 -4.44
N PRO A 63 0.52 1.71 -5.18
CA PRO A 63 1.92 2.13 -5.22
C PRO A 63 2.35 2.94 -3.98
N ILE A 64 1.51 3.00 -2.95
CA ILE A 64 1.70 3.94 -1.84
C ILE A 64 2.97 3.61 -1.02
N TYR A 65 3.49 2.35 -1.06
CA TYR A 65 4.84 2.03 -0.59
C TYR A 65 5.48 0.86 -1.37
N THR A 66 6.77 0.95 -1.64
CA THR A 66 7.63 -0.11 -2.22
C THR A 66 7.96 -1.26 -1.26
N SER A 67 7.39 -1.26 -0.05
CA SER A 67 7.51 -2.35 0.93
C SER A 67 6.30 -2.52 1.85
N ALA A 68 5.48 -3.52 1.49
CA ALA A 68 4.79 -4.53 2.29
C ALA A 68 3.88 -4.13 3.50
N ALA A 69 2.58 -4.35 3.23
CA ALA A 69 1.42 -4.46 4.11
C ALA A 69 0.79 -3.18 4.70
N ILE A 70 0.36 -2.23 3.84
CA ILE A 70 -0.74 -1.30 4.21
C ILE A 70 -2.04 -2.09 4.42
N PHE A 71 -2.16 -3.18 3.68
CA PHE A 71 -3.23 -4.15 3.72
C PHE A 71 -2.67 -5.41 4.33
N ALA A 72 -3.35 -5.94 5.35
CA ALA A 72 -2.99 -7.21 5.95
C ALA A 72 -2.96 -8.34 4.91
N ASP A 73 -1.86 -9.04 4.80
CA ASP A 73 -1.66 -10.33 4.14
C ASP A 73 -0.79 -11.15 5.08
N PHE A 74 -1.41 -11.87 6.01
CA PHE A 74 -0.70 -12.56 7.09
C PHE A 74 -0.08 -13.88 6.61
N ASN A 75 -0.52 -14.44 5.48
CA ASN A 75 -0.04 -15.72 4.97
C ASN A 75 0.83 -15.60 3.70
N GLY A 76 0.93 -14.42 3.10
CA GLY A 76 1.73 -14.11 1.92
C GLY A 76 1.13 -14.64 0.62
N ASP A 77 -0.19 -14.84 0.55
CA ASP A 77 -0.87 -15.37 -0.63
C ASP A 77 -1.33 -14.27 -1.62
N GLY A 78 -1.05 -13.01 -1.30
CA GLY A 78 -1.38 -11.84 -2.11
C GLY A 78 -2.79 -11.32 -1.92
N LYS A 79 -3.56 -11.86 -0.96
CA LYS A 79 -4.93 -11.44 -0.67
C LYS A 79 -5.00 -10.69 0.64
N ASN A 80 -5.88 -9.69 0.68
CA ASN A 80 -6.08 -8.94 1.92
C ASN A 80 -6.86 -9.75 2.96
N ASP A 81 -6.13 -10.17 3.98
CA ASP A 81 -6.61 -10.71 5.24
C ASP A 81 -7.20 -9.62 6.16
N LYS A 82 -7.77 -10.03 7.29
CA LYS A 82 -8.31 -9.10 8.30
C LYS A 82 -7.71 -9.33 9.67
N MET A 83 -7.24 -8.25 10.29
CA MET A 83 -6.88 -8.21 11.72
C MET A 83 -8.04 -7.66 12.52
N TRP A 84 -8.62 -8.49 13.36
CA TRP A 84 -9.72 -8.15 14.25
C TRP A 84 -9.23 -7.87 15.65
N ARG A 85 -9.81 -6.84 16.27
CA ARG A 85 -9.56 -6.53 17.67
C ARG A 85 -10.84 -6.18 18.42
N ASN A 86 -10.97 -6.73 19.62
CA ASN A 86 -12.07 -6.43 20.52
C ASN A 86 -11.70 -5.24 21.42
N ALA A 87 -12.42 -4.12 21.29
CA ALA A 87 -12.18 -2.89 22.04
C ALA A 87 -12.47 -3.02 23.55
N SER A 88 -13.30 -3.99 23.93
CA SER A 88 -13.72 -4.23 25.31
C SER A 88 -12.77 -5.19 26.04
N THR A 89 -12.27 -6.23 25.37
CA THR A 89 -11.48 -7.31 25.99
C THR A 89 -10.00 -7.28 25.63
N GLY A 90 -9.62 -6.65 24.51
CA GLY A 90 -8.27 -6.70 23.97
C GLY A 90 -7.94 -8.00 23.21
N GLU A 91 -8.94 -8.88 23.01
CA GLU A 91 -8.78 -10.08 22.20
C GLU A 91 -8.50 -9.71 20.74
N ASN A 92 -7.70 -10.54 20.09
CA ASN A 92 -7.26 -10.35 18.72
C ASN A 92 -7.57 -11.60 17.91
N ALA A 93 -7.97 -11.44 16.66
CA ALA A 93 -8.16 -12.57 15.74
C ALA A 93 -7.71 -12.20 14.33
N ILE A 94 -7.24 -13.19 13.58
CA ILE A 94 -6.87 -13.03 12.18
C ILE A 94 -7.82 -13.88 11.35
N TRP A 95 -8.38 -13.27 10.29
CA TRP A 95 -9.11 -13.98 9.25
C TRP A 95 -8.26 -14.00 8.00
N LEU A 96 -7.86 -15.21 7.58
CA LEU A 96 -7.23 -15.41 6.28
C LEU A 96 -8.33 -15.43 5.22
N MET A 97 -8.28 -14.49 4.28
CA MET A 97 -9.32 -14.26 3.30
C MET A 97 -9.02 -15.01 2.00
N ASN A 98 -10.07 -15.29 1.23
CA ASN A 98 -9.94 -15.79 -0.13
C ASN A 98 -11.08 -15.24 -0.98
N GLY A 99 -10.92 -13.99 -1.40
CA GLY A 99 -11.95 -13.19 -2.03
C GLY A 99 -13.14 -13.02 -1.10
N ASP A 100 -14.27 -13.61 -1.50
CA ASP A 100 -15.54 -13.43 -0.83
C ASP A 100 -15.77 -14.30 0.42
N LYS A 101 -14.72 -14.98 0.89
CA LYS A 101 -14.80 -15.99 1.97
C LYS A 101 -13.68 -15.81 2.99
N VAL A 102 -13.99 -16.17 4.23
CA VAL A 102 -12.97 -16.46 5.25
C VAL A 102 -12.47 -17.89 5.00
N ALA A 103 -11.24 -18.03 4.51
CA ALA A 103 -10.62 -19.33 4.27
C ALA A 103 -10.24 -20.03 5.58
N SER A 104 -9.74 -19.27 6.55
CA SER A 104 -9.52 -19.73 7.92
C SER A 104 -9.53 -18.56 8.89
N ALA A 105 -9.76 -18.83 10.17
CA ALA A 105 -9.71 -17.82 11.23
C ALA A 105 -9.07 -18.40 12.49
N GLY A 106 -8.34 -17.56 13.23
CA GLY A 106 -7.72 -17.94 14.49
C GLY A 106 -7.60 -16.77 15.46
N PHE A 107 -7.82 -17.03 16.74
CA PHE A 107 -7.47 -16.08 17.79
C PHE A 107 -5.95 -16.03 17.96
N VAL A 108 -5.42 -14.82 18.16
CA VAL A 108 -4.02 -14.59 18.51
C VAL A 108 -3.94 -14.02 19.91
N LYS A 109 -2.72 -13.91 20.45
CA LYS A 109 -2.46 -13.43 21.81
C LYS A 109 -3.26 -12.15 22.12
N THR A 110 -4.00 -12.17 23.23
CA THR A 110 -4.74 -11.01 23.74
C THR A 110 -3.76 -9.93 24.20
N MET A 111 -4.02 -8.68 23.82
CA MET A 111 -3.24 -7.52 24.27
C MET A 111 -4.17 -6.52 24.95
N GLY A 112 -3.76 -6.05 26.13
CA GLY A 112 -4.53 -5.09 26.92
C GLY A 112 -5.00 -3.88 26.12
N ARG A 113 -6.09 -3.24 26.55
CA ARG A 113 -6.76 -2.15 25.82
C ARG A 113 -5.88 -0.91 25.65
N GLU A 114 -4.87 -0.76 26.50
CA GLU A 114 -3.85 0.29 26.45
C GLU A 114 -2.84 0.10 25.32
N TRP A 115 -2.79 -1.09 24.72
CA TRP A 115 -1.95 -1.34 23.55
C TRP A 115 -2.65 -0.83 22.29
N ASP A 116 -1.90 -0.20 21.40
CA ASP A 116 -2.26 0.13 20.02
C ASP A 116 -1.34 -0.67 19.09
N PHE A 117 -1.64 -0.72 17.79
CA PHE A 117 -0.79 -1.44 16.85
C PHE A 117 -0.68 -0.81 15.46
N LYS A 118 0.35 -1.24 14.74
CA LYS A 118 0.57 -1.02 13.31
C LYS A 118 0.91 -2.36 12.66
N ILE A 119 0.52 -2.54 11.40
CA ILE A 119 0.79 -3.75 10.62
C ILE A 119 1.74 -3.42 9.47
N GLY A 120 2.71 -4.29 9.20
CA GLY A 120 3.70 -4.10 8.13
C GLY A 120 4.58 -5.34 8.04
N ASP A 121 5.30 -5.56 6.96
CA ASP A 121 6.28 -6.66 6.88
C ASP A 121 7.64 -6.18 7.40
N PHE A 122 8.00 -6.57 8.62
CA PHE A 122 9.24 -6.11 9.25
C PHE A 122 10.46 -6.93 8.80
N ASN A 123 10.26 -8.09 8.18
CA ASN A 123 11.33 -9.04 7.87
C ASN A 123 11.50 -9.35 6.37
N SER A 124 10.67 -8.77 5.50
CA SER A 124 10.62 -8.96 4.05
C SER A 124 10.25 -10.37 3.59
N ASP A 125 9.49 -11.13 4.39
CA ASP A 125 9.05 -12.49 4.04
C ASP A 125 7.70 -12.53 3.28
N GLY A 126 7.14 -11.35 2.98
CA GLY A 126 5.88 -11.19 2.29
C GLY A 126 4.66 -11.35 3.17
N LYS A 127 4.82 -11.53 4.49
CA LYS A 127 3.71 -11.64 5.45
C LYS A 127 3.63 -10.41 6.33
N THR A 128 2.42 -10.16 6.82
CA THR A 128 2.13 -9.03 7.70
C THR A 128 2.52 -9.34 9.12
N ASP A 129 3.46 -8.55 9.65
CA ASP A 129 3.86 -8.54 11.04
C ASP A 129 3.14 -7.41 11.82
N ILE A 130 3.35 -7.33 13.14
CA ILE A 130 2.65 -6.37 14.01
C ILE A 130 3.63 -5.64 14.94
N LEU A 131 3.61 -4.31 14.92
CA LEU A 131 4.20 -3.48 15.97
C LEU A 131 3.12 -3.10 16.99
N TRP A 132 3.32 -3.50 18.24
CA TRP A 132 2.49 -3.15 19.39
C TRP A 132 3.09 -2.01 20.20
N ARG A 133 2.24 -1.06 20.59
CA ARG A 133 2.59 0.15 21.35
C ARG A 133 1.70 0.31 22.57
N ASN A 134 2.24 0.21 23.78
CA ASN A 134 1.48 0.48 25.01
C ASN A 134 1.41 1.99 25.29
N LYS A 135 0.24 2.58 25.09
CA LYS A 135 -0.03 4.01 25.28
C LYS A 135 0.03 4.45 26.75
N ALA A 136 -0.10 3.54 27.70
CA ALA A 136 -0.05 3.85 29.12
C ALA A 136 1.37 3.78 29.71
N THR A 137 2.23 2.87 29.22
CA THR A 137 3.53 2.60 29.85
C THR A 137 4.74 3.01 29.03
N GLY A 138 4.58 3.21 27.72
CA GLY A 138 5.74 3.43 26.88
C GLY A 138 6.35 2.18 26.24
N ALA A 139 5.82 0.99 26.55
CA ALA A 139 6.34 -0.26 26.02
C ALA A 139 6.06 -0.45 24.51
N ASN A 140 6.98 -1.16 23.85
CA ASN A 140 6.95 -1.49 22.43
C ASN A 140 7.31 -2.96 22.23
N THR A 141 6.59 -3.66 21.35
CA THR A 141 6.88 -5.07 21.03
C THR A 141 6.60 -5.31 19.54
N VAL A 142 7.44 -6.08 18.86
CA VAL A 142 7.17 -6.56 17.49
C VAL A 142 6.82 -8.04 17.52
N TRP A 143 5.78 -8.41 16.79
CA TRP A 143 5.41 -9.79 16.48
C TRP A 143 5.67 -10.06 15.02
N LEU A 144 6.59 -10.99 14.74
CA LEU A 144 6.70 -11.57 13.41
C LEU A 144 5.64 -12.67 13.28
N MET A 145 4.86 -12.66 12.21
CA MET A 145 3.68 -13.50 12.05
C MET A 145 3.86 -14.55 10.96
N ASN A 146 3.06 -15.61 11.03
CA ASN A 146 2.89 -16.58 9.96
C ASN A 146 1.44 -17.07 9.97
N GLY A 147 0.59 -16.44 9.16
CA GLY A 147 -0.86 -16.56 9.25
C GLY A 147 -1.35 -16.08 10.63
N ALA A 148 -2.24 -16.86 11.25
CA ALA A 148 -2.75 -16.59 12.59
C ALA A 148 -1.80 -17.05 13.73
N ALA A 149 -0.50 -17.22 13.49
CA ALA A 149 0.47 -17.63 14.50
C ALA A 149 1.57 -16.57 14.68
N ILE A 150 2.00 -16.36 15.93
CA ILE A 150 3.15 -15.51 16.27
C ILE A 150 4.41 -16.37 16.11
N ALA A 151 5.18 -16.13 15.06
CA ALA A 151 6.44 -16.82 14.81
C ALA A 151 7.57 -16.35 15.73
N SER A 152 7.58 -15.05 16.06
CA SER A 152 8.54 -14.46 17.01
C SER A 152 7.95 -13.24 17.69
N GLU A 153 8.25 -13.06 18.97
CA GLU A 153 7.86 -11.88 19.76
C GLU A 153 9.11 -11.27 20.40
N THR A 154 9.30 -9.95 20.29
CA THR A 154 10.44 -9.27 20.90
C THR A 154 10.06 -7.88 21.39
N SER A 155 10.36 -7.59 22.66
CA SER A 155 10.23 -6.24 23.21
C SER A 155 11.34 -5.34 22.70
N LEU A 156 10.96 -4.12 22.30
CA LEU A 156 11.86 -3.06 21.89
C LEU A 156 12.06 -2.06 23.04
N ALA A 157 12.89 -1.04 22.81
CA ALA A 157 13.10 0.03 23.77
C ALA A 157 11.78 0.75 24.09
N ASN A 158 11.59 1.14 25.36
CA ASN A 158 10.46 1.95 25.76
C ASN A 158 10.66 3.41 25.31
N LEU A 159 9.58 4.04 24.86
CA LEU A 159 9.53 5.48 24.60
C LEU A 159 8.43 6.11 25.45
N GLY A 160 8.59 7.38 25.83
CA GLY A 160 7.57 8.10 26.61
C GLY A 160 6.18 8.03 25.96
N THR A 161 5.12 8.13 26.75
CA THR A 161 3.73 7.93 26.30
C THR A 161 3.27 8.90 25.22
N ASP A 162 3.92 10.07 25.11
CA ASP A 162 3.63 11.08 24.10
C ASP A 162 4.17 10.73 22.70
N TRP A 163 4.96 9.65 22.58
CA TRP A 163 5.50 9.15 21.33
C TRP A 163 4.54 8.20 20.62
N ASP A 164 4.22 8.54 19.37
CA ASP A 164 3.40 7.77 18.45
C ASP A 164 4.21 7.22 17.28
N ALA A 165 3.82 6.03 16.81
CA ALA A 165 4.46 5.35 15.69
C ALA A 165 3.66 5.50 14.38
N SER A 166 4.37 5.80 13.32
CA SER A 166 4.03 5.51 11.93
C SER A 166 5.06 4.52 11.38
N ILE A 167 4.75 3.84 10.28
CA ILE A 167 5.58 2.78 9.73
C ILE A 167 5.73 2.94 8.21
N GLY A 168 6.84 2.44 7.67
CA GLY A 168 7.14 2.44 6.23
C GLY A 168 8.60 2.06 6.02
N ASP A 169 9.02 1.83 4.78
CA ASP A 169 10.42 1.52 4.46
C ASP A 169 11.22 2.81 4.19
N PHE A 170 11.89 3.34 5.19
CA PHE A 170 12.60 4.63 5.08
C PHE A 170 13.94 4.52 4.36
N ASN A 171 14.44 3.30 4.16
CA ASN A 171 15.79 3.06 3.66
C ASN A 171 15.85 2.29 2.31
N GLY A 172 14.73 1.73 1.86
CA GLY A 172 14.56 1.04 0.59
C GLY A 172 14.98 -0.43 0.61
N ASP A 173 15.13 -1.05 1.79
CA ASP A 173 15.55 -2.46 1.92
C ASP A 173 14.40 -3.46 1.99
N ARG A 174 13.18 -2.97 1.76
CA ARG A 174 11.92 -3.72 1.77
C ARG A 174 11.57 -4.32 3.12
N LYS A 175 11.99 -3.67 4.21
CA LYS A 175 11.54 -3.98 5.56
C LYS A 175 10.84 -2.76 6.14
N THR A 176 9.83 -3.03 6.96
CA THR A 176 9.09 -1.99 7.65
C THR A 176 9.94 -1.37 8.75
N ASP A 177 10.25 -0.08 8.61
CA ASP A 177 10.88 0.77 9.60
C ASP A 177 9.81 1.56 10.41
N VAL A 178 10.25 2.30 11.44
CA VAL A 178 9.34 3.05 12.33
C VAL A 178 9.71 4.52 12.38
N LEU A 179 8.74 5.40 12.11
CA LEU A 179 8.81 6.83 12.42
C LEU A 179 8.11 7.08 13.76
N TRP A 180 8.86 7.59 14.71
CA TRP A 180 8.39 8.05 16.01
C TRP A 180 8.17 9.57 15.99
N ARG A 181 7.01 10.00 16.49
CA ARG A 181 6.69 11.42 16.68
C ARG A 181 6.21 11.68 18.10
N ASN A 182 6.87 12.59 18.80
CA ASN A 182 6.42 13.09 20.09
C ASN A 182 5.38 14.19 19.88
N LYS A 183 4.13 13.92 20.27
CA LYS A 183 3.01 14.87 20.10
C LYS A 183 3.05 16.06 21.05
N SER A 184 3.82 15.99 22.13
CA SER A 184 3.99 17.06 23.12
C SER A 184 5.15 18.00 22.73
N THR A 185 6.32 17.44 22.44
CA THR A 185 7.54 18.23 22.14
C THR A 185 7.74 18.54 20.66
N GLY A 186 7.12 17.76 19.77
CA GLY A 186 7.31 17.86 18.32
C GLY A 186 8.57 17.15 17.81
N GLU A 187 9.33 16.48 18.67
CA GLU A 187 10.49 15.69 18.28
C GLU A 187 10.10 14.52 17.37
N ASN A 188 11.00 14.17 16.45
CA ASN A 188 10.80 13.08 15.50
C ASN A 188 12.04 12.19 15.48
N ALA A 189 11.87 10.88 15.37
CA ALA A 189 12.96 9.93 15.25
C ALA A 189 12.58 8.79 14.30
N VAL A 190 13.57 8.23 13.60
CA VAL A 190 13.37 7.05 12.76
C VAL A 190 14.17 5.90 13.36
N TRP A 191 13.54 4.74 13.46
CA TRP A 191 14.18 3.45 13.73
C TRP A 191 14.18 2.63 12.45
N LEU A 192 15.37 2.31 11.96
CA LEU A 192 15.53 1.31 10.89
C LEU A 192 15.49 -0.08 11.52
N MET A 193 14.76 -0.98 10.89
CA MET A 193 14.43 -2.29 11.41
C MET A 193 15.02 -3.41 10.56
N ASN A 194 15.24 -4.57 11.16
CA ASN A 194 15.50 -5.81 10.45
C ASN A 194 14.83 -6.95 11.20
N GLY A 195 13.63 -7.31 10.74
CA GLY A 195 12.69 -8.10 11.52
C GLY A 195 12.32 -7.37 12.81
N ASN A 196 12.41 -8.09 13.93
CA ASN A 196 12.04 -7.57 15.24
C ASN A 196 13.18 -6.84 15.98
N LYS A 197 14.19 -6.34 15.25
CA LYS A 197 15.35 -5.64 15.83
C LYS A 197 15.52 -4.25 15.21
N VAL A 198 15.83 -3.27 16.07
CA VAL A 198 16.29 -1.94 15.63
C VAL A 198 17.77 -2.05 15.24
N THR A 199 18.10 -1.72 13.98
CA THR A 199 19.48 -1.72 13.47
C THR A 199 20.14 -0.35 13.55
N SER A 200 19.33 0.71 13.47
CA SER A 200 19.77 2.11 13.59
C SER A 200 18.63 2.97 14.11
N GLY A 201 18.95 4.02 14.85
CA GLY A 201 17.98 5.01 15.32
C GLY A 201 18.58 6.41 15.28
N SER A 202 17.85 7.41 14.79
CA SER A 202 18.29 8.81 14.85
C SER A 202 17.12 9.78 14.92
N PHE A 203 17.35 10.92 15.57
CA PHE A 203 16.41 12.03 15.54
C PHE A 203 16.45 12.75 14.19
N LEU A 204 15.28 13.17 13.73
CA LEU A 204 15.11 14.12 12.63
C LEU A 204 14.93 15.53 13.18
N GLN A 205 14.71 16.51 12.30
CA GLN A 205 14.33 17.85 12.70
C GLN A 205 13.06 17.84 13.59
N THR A 206 13.07 18.65 14.63
CA THR A 206 11.88 18.91 15.45
C THR A 206 10.95 19.89 14.72
N VAL A 207 9.66 19.54 14.63
CA VAL A 207 8.60 20.45 14.17
C VAL A 207 7.49 20.47 15.20
N ASN A 208 6.96 21.66 15.50
CA ASN A 208 6.00 21.86 16.59
C ASN A 208 4.78 20.92 16.48
N SER A 209 4.06 20.73 17.59
CA SER A 209 2.98 19.76 17.72
C SER A 209 1.77 20.01 16.80
N ASN A 210 1.62 21.19 16.21
CA ASN A 210 0.55 21.46 15.24
C ASN A 210 0.77 20.74 13.90
N TRP A 211 1.99 20.27 13.63
CA TRP A 211 2.32 19.49 12.44
C TRP A 211 1.94 18.02 12.62
N THR A 212 1.21 17.47 11.66
CA THR A 212 0.87 16.04 11.53
C THR A 212 1.66 15.43 10.39
N ALA A 213 2.22 14.24 10.60
CA ALA A 213 2.98 13.48 9.61
C ALA A 213 2.09 12.40 8.95
N ASN A 214 2.16 12.31 7.63
CA ASN A 214 1.72 11.17 6.84
C ASN A 214 2.95 10.63 6.11
N VAL A 215 3.13 9.32 6.13
CA VAL A 215 4.25 8.63 5.49
C VAL A 215 3.81 8.19 4.10
N VAL A 216 4.63 8.36 3.06
CA VAL A 216 4.31 8.04 1.64
C VAL A 216 5.58 8.07 0.79
N ASP A 217 5.67 7.39 -0.35
CA ASP A 217 6.76 7.66 -1.32
C ASP A 217 6.40 8.88 -2.19
N PHE A 218 7.01 10.03 -1.91
CA PHE A 218 6.66 11.29 -2.56
C PHE A 218 7.43 11.51 -3.87
N ASN A 219 8.58 10.84 -4.03
CA ASN A 219 9.50 11.08 -5.14
C ASN A 219 9.71 9.85 -6.05
N GLY A 220 9.18 8.70 -5.70
CA GLY A 220 9.22 7.44 -6.46
C GLY A 220 10.58 6.74 -6.41
N ASP A 221 11.40 6.99 -5.39
CA ASP A 221 12.72 6.36 -5.23
C ASP A 221 12.66 5.05 -4.41
N GLY A 222 11.46 4.63 -4.04
CA GLY A 222 11.19 3.44 -3.28
C GLY A 222 11.55 3.55 -1.80
N LYS A 223 11.68 4.76 -1.27
CA LYS A 223 11.78 5.03 0.16
C LYS A 223 10.56 5.82 0.61
N THR A 224 10.16 5.56 1.84
CA THR A 224 9.07 6.25 2.49
C THR A 224 9.52 7.64 2.90
N ASP A 225 8.88 8.66 2.34
CA ASP A 225 9.00 10.06 2.68
C ASP A 225 7.95 10.50 3.73
N ILE A 226 7.97 11.77 4.11
CA ILE A 226 6.99 12.34 5.06
C ILE A 226 6.30 13.57 4.46
N PHE A 227 4.98 13.49 4.29
CA PHE A 227 4.12 14.65 4.08
C PHE A 227 3.68 15.25 5.42
N TRP A 228 4.02 16.52 5.60
CA TRP A 228 3.74 17.31 6.79
C TRP A 228 2.62 18.30 6.53
N ARG A 229 1.66 18.36 7.46
CA ARG A 229 0.58 19.36 7.46
C ARG A 229 0.43 20.04 8.81
N ASN A 230 0.48 21.36 8.84
CA ASN A 230 0.20 22.14 10.04
C ASN A 230 -1.31 22.36 10.18
N GLN A 231 -1.93 21.74 11.18
CA GLN A 231 -3.38 21.79 11.39
C GLN A 231 -3.88 23.16 11.86
N SER A 232 -2.99 24.03 12.34
CA SER A 232 -3.33 25.36 12.84
C SER A 232 -3.21 26.47 11.78
N THR A 233 -2.29 26.32 10.83
CA THR A 233 -1.99 27.35 9.81
C THR A 233 -2.35 26.91 8.39
N GLY A 234 -2.49 25.61 8.15
CA GLY A 234 -2.69 25.05 6.82
C GLY A 234 -1.42 24.92 5.98
N GLU A 235 -0.25 25.24 6.55
CA GLU A 235 1.05 25.06 5.89
C GLU A 235 1.33 23.58 5.62
N ASN A 236 2.05 23.31 4.54
CA ASN A 236 2.40 21.96 4.11
C ASN A 236 3.89 21.87 3.79
N ALA A 237 4.49 20.69 4.00
CA ALA A 237 5.86 20.41 3.61
C ALA A 237 6.01 18.93 3.23
N ALA A 238 7.04 18.62 2.45
CA ALA A 238 7.46 17.26 2.15
C ALA A 238 8.91 17.08 2.62
N TRP A 239 9.19 15.99 3.34
CA TRP A 239 10.54 15.57 3.70
C TRP A 239 10.89 14.32 2.91
N LEU A 240 11.82 14.45 1.97
CA LEU A 240 12.36 13.33 1.22
C LEU A 240 13.38 12.59 2.08
N MET A 241 13.19 11.30 2.28
CA MET A 241 13.92 10.49 3.24
C MET A 241 15.01 9.65 2.57
N ASN A 242 16.08 9.38 3.30
CA ASN A 242 17.10 8.40 2.92
C ASN A 242 17.66 7.76 4.20
N GLY A 243 17.02 6.68 4.61
CA GLY A 243 17.22 6.07 5.93
C GLY A 243 16.84 7.05 7.03
N THR A 244 17.81 7.43 7.85
CA THR A 244 17.60 8.35 8.98
C THR A 244 17.86 9.82 8.65
N LYS A 245 17.97 10.18 7.37
CA LYS A 245 18.18 11.56 6.91
C LYS A 245 16.96 12.07 6.16
N ALA A 246 16.65 13.35 6.31
CA ALA A 246 15.53 14.03 5.67
C ALA A 246 16.01 15.28 4.91
N THR A 247 15.46 15.52 3.72
CA THR A 247 15.59 16.78 2.97
C THR A 247 14.20 17.42 2.86
N GLY A 248 14.00 18.54 3.55
CA GLY A 248 12.70 19.22 3.60
C GLY A 248 12.48 20.25 2.50
N ALA A 249 11.24 20.34 2.01
CA ALA A 249 10.77 21.39 1.11
C ALA A 249 9.37 21.84 1.53
N SER A 250 9.13 23.16 1.56
CA SER A 250 7.80 23.73 1.77
C SER A 250 6.93 23.52 0.53
N LEU A 251 5.66 23.22 0.75
CA LEU A 251 4.62 23.12 -0.27
C LEU A 251 3.64 24.28 -0.14
N THR A 252 2.78 24.46 -1.15
CA THR A 252 1.71 25.45 -1.13
C THR A 252 0.83 25.29 0.12
N THR A 253 0.47 26.42 0.75
CA THR A 253 -0.44 26.44 1.90
C THR A 253 -1.88 26.25 1.44
N MET A 254 -2.65 25.43 2.16
CA MET A 254 -4.08 25.22 1.94
C MET A 254 -4.82 25.46 3.25
N GLY A 255 -5.94 26.18 3.20
CA GLY A 255 -6.74 26.54 4.38
C GLY A 255 -7.03 25.34 5.30
N THR A 256 -7.24 25.59 6.58
CA THR A 256 -7.43 24.54 7.61
C THR A 256 -8.72 23.74 7.44
N ASP A 257 -9.65 24.24 6.64
CA ASP A 257 -10.85 23.57 6.16
C ASP A 257 -10.57 22.46 5.12
N TRP A 258 -9.36 22.45 4.54
CA TRP A 258 -8.92 21.42 3.59
C TRP A 258 -8.19 20.26 4.28
N GLU A 259 -8.55 19.03 3.87
CA GLU A 259 -7.86 17.79 4.22
C GLU A 259 -7.15 17.19 3.03
N ALA A 260 -5.98 16.60 3.27
CA ALA A 260 -5.20 15.90 2.26
C ALA A 260 -5.43 14.39 2.36
N THR A 261 -5.68 13.77 1.21
CA THR A 261 -5.64 12.33 1.01
C THR A 261 -4.58 12.03 -0.05
N LEU A 262 -3.78 11.00 0.16
CA LEU A 262 -2.59 10.71 -0.62
C LEU A 262 -2.82 9.48 -1.51
N GLY A 263 -2.28 9.49 -2.73
CA GLY A 263 -2.40 8.40 -3.71
C GLY A 263 -1.55 8.71 -4.95
N ASP A 264 -1.39 7.76 -5.86
CA ASP A 264 -0.74 7.98 -7.17
C ASP A 264 -1.83 7.96 -8.25
N PHE A 265 -2.32 9.12 -8.67
CA PHE A 265 -3.46 9.20 -9.59
C PHE A 265 -3.03 9.16 -11.07
N ASP A 266 -1.74 9.34 -11.36
CA ASP A 266 -1.21 9.41 -12.73
C ASP A 266 -0.20 8.32 -13.10
N PHE A 267 0.04 7.37 -12.21
CA PHE A 267 0.93 6.21 -12.38
C PHE A 267 2.39 6.60 -12.58
N THR A 268 2.83 7.62 -11.85
CA THR A 268 4.23 8.06 -11.87
C THR A 268 5.07 7.42 -10.78
N TYR A 269 4.47 6.57 -9.93
CA TYR A 269 5.02 6.02 -8.68
C TYR A 269 5.38 7.12 -7.67
N LYS A 270 4.85 8.33 -7.86
CA LYS A 270 5.04 9.46 -6.97
C LYS A 270 3.70 9.77 -6.33
N THR A 271 3.72 10.06 -5.04
CA THR A 271 2.50 10.40 -4.34
C THR A 271 1.99 11.79 -4.72
N ASP A 272 0.75 11.81 -5.19
CA ASP A 272 -0.10 12.97 -5.41
C ASP A 272 -0.95 13.31 -4.17
N ILE A 273 -1.61 14.47 -4.21
CA ILE A 273 -2.47 14.94 -3.12
C ILE A 273 -3.87 15.28 -3.62
N LEU A 274 -4.87 14.56 -3.12
CA LEU A 274 -6.28 14.95 -3.18
C LEU A 274 -6.63 15.83 -1.96
N TRP A 275 -6.97 17.08 -2.22
CA TRP A 275 -7.50 18.03 -1.26
C TRP A 275 -9.02 18.03 -1.26
N HIS A 276 -9.61 17.86 -0.08
CA HIS A 276 -11.05 17.94 0.15
C HIS A 276 -11.38 19.06 1.14
N ASN A 277 -12.25 20.00 0.76
CA ASN A 277 -12.74 21.02 1.66
C ASN A 277 -13.93 20.50 2.47
N LYS A 278 -13.75 20.31 3.77
CA LYS A 278 -14.79 19.77 4.66
C LYS A 278 -16.03 20.65 4.82
N THR A 279 -15.91 21.95 4.53
CA THR A 279 -17.00 22.91 4.70
C THR A 279 -17.80 23.07 3.42
N THR A 280 -17.13 23.19 2.27
CA THR A 280 -17.77 23.44 0.98
C THR A 280 -18.00 22.19 0.15
N GLY A 281 -17.30 21.10 0.45
CA GLY A 281 -17.27 19.87 -0.36
C GLY A 281 -16.38 19.99 -1.61
N GLU A 282 -15.72 21.13 -1.84
CA GLU A 282 -14.83 21.32 -2.98
C GLU A 282 -13.66 20.34 -2.98
N ASN A 283 -13.25 19.90 -4.17
CA ASN A 283 -12.17 18.96 -4.35
C ASN A 283 -11.11 19.52 -5.30
N LYS A 284 -9.85 19.35 -4.95
CA LYS A 284 -8.70 19.76 -5.76
C LYS A 284 -7.63 18.69 -5.71
N MET A 285 -7.04 18.37 -6.85
CA MET A 285 -5.95 17.42 -6.94
C MET A 285 -4.66 18.15 -7.32
N TRP A 286 -3.58 17.84 -6.61
CA TRP A 286 -2.22 18.20 -6.99
C TRP A 286 -1.54 16.94 -7.51
N LEU A 287 -1.24 16.94 -8.81
CA LEU A 287 -0.33 15.95 -9.38
C LEU A 287 1.08 16.41 -9.09
N MET A 288 1.87 15.57 -8.44
CA MET A 288 3.15 15.90 -7.85
C MET A 288 4.32 15.37 -8.70
N ASN A 289 5.48 15.99 -8.54
CA ASN A 289 6.73 15.46 -9.05
C ASN A 289 7.82 15.64 -7.98
N GLY A 290 7.92 14.67 -7.07
CA GLY A 290 8.67 14.87 -5.83
C GLY A 290 8.01 15.98 -5.01
N SER A 291 8.82 16.85 -4.41
CA SER A 291 8.33 17.96 -3.57
C SER A 291 7.79 19.17 -4.35
N LYS A 292 7.30 18.99 -5.59
CA LYS A 292 6.78 20.06 -6.45
C LYS A 292 5.42 19.69 -7.02
N ILE A 293 4.53 20.67 -7.11
CA ILE A 293 3.24 20.51 -7.80
C ILE A 293 3.51 20.60 -9.31
N ALA A 294 3.34 19.51 -10.04
CA ALA A 294 3.47 19.46 -11.48
C ALA A 294 2.23 20.04 -12.17
N SER A 295 1.04 19.71 -11.66
CA SER A 295 -0.21 20.31 -12.13
C SER A 295 -1.30 20.31 -11.05
N THR A 296 -2.35 21.09 -11.27
CA THR A 296 -3.51 21.15 -10.37
C THR A 296 -4.80 20.97 -11.16
N LYS A 297 -5.74 20.21 -10.61
CA LYS A 297 -7.06 19.96 -11.18
C LYS A 297 -8.14 20.21 -10.15
N ASN A 298 -9.22 20.88 -10.54
CA ASN A 298 -10.41 20.98 -9.70
C ASN A 298 -11.35 19.84 -10.08
N LEU A 299 -11.89 19.16 -9.07
CA LEU A 299 -12.83 18.06 -9.25
C LEU A 299 -14.21 18.51 -8.76
N THR A 300 -15.25 17.78 -9.16
CA THR A 300 -16.63 18.04 -8.74
C THR A 300 -16.73 18.06 -7.22
N ALA A 301 -17.49 19.00 -6.66
CA ALA A 301 -17.72 19.03 -5.22
C ALA A 301 -18.57 17.83 -4.79
N THR A 302 -18.24 17.24 -3.65
CA THR A 302 -18.92 16.05 -3.12
C THR A 302 -18.94 16.07 -1.59
N LYS A 303 -19.72 15.17 -0.99
CA LYS A 303 -19.77 14.96 0.46
C LYS A 303 -19.13 13.62 0.83
N GLY A 304 -18.71 13.54 2.09
CA GLY A 304 -18.20 12.31 2.67
C GLY A 304 -16.68 12.23 2.65
N LYS A 305 -16.18 11.08 3.09
CA LYS A 305 -14.75 10.78 3.18
C LYS A 305 -14.27 10.11 1.90
N ALA A 306 -13.07 10.49 1.45
CA ALA A 306 -12.38 9.81 0.36
C ALA A 306 -11.64 8.55 0.87
N TYR A 307 -11.74 7.47 0.09
CA TYR A 307 -10.93 6.26 0.21
C TYR A 307 -10.21 6.04 -1.12
N ILE A 308 -8.92 5.75 -1.08
CA ILE A 308 -8.07 5.63 -2.27
C ILE A 308 -7.69 4.17 -2.52
N GLY A 309 -7.93 3.70 -3.74
CA GLY A 309 -7.52 2.38 -4.21
C GLY A 309 -7.74 2.27 -5.71
N ASP A 310 -7.12 1.30 -6.36
CA ASP A 310 -7.25 1.04 -7.80
C ASP A 310 -8.46 0.13 -8.07
N PHE A 311 -9.62 0.67 -8.43
CA PHE A 311 -10.86 -0.12 -8.60
C PHE A 311 -10.95 -0.78 -9.98
N ASP A 312 -10.25 -0.26 -10.99
CA ASP A 312 -10.27 -0.82 -12.35
C ASP A 312 -9.05 -1.69 -12.69
N GLY A 313 -8.01 -1.68 -11.85
CA GLY A 313 -6.78 -2.47 -11.98
C GLY A 313 -5.76 -1.85 -12.92
N ASN A 314 -5.83 -0.54 -13.19
CA ASN A 314 -4.96 0.13 -14.16
C ASN A 314 -3.63 0.64 -13.55
N GLY A 315 -3.45 0.47 -12.24
CA GLY A 315 -2.29 0.90 -11.45
C GLY A 315 -2.42 2.31 -10.87
N LYS A 316 -3.40 3.11 -11.31
CA LYS A 316 -3.70 4.44 -10.78
C LYS A 316 -4.65 4.34 -9.61
N SER A 317 -4.50 5.28 -8.70
CA SER A 317 -5.41 5.50 -7.60
C SER A 317 -6.75 6.02 -8.12
N ASP A 318 -7.82 5.34 -7.73
CA ASP A 318 -9.20 5.79 -7.88
C ASP A 318 -9.73 6.33 -6.54
N ILE A 319 -10.95 6.89 -6.54
CA ILE A 319 -11.54 7.52 -5.36
C ILE A 319 -12.92 6.94 -5.06
N LEU A 320 -13.11 6.39 -3.86
CA LEU A 320 -14.43 6.16 -3.30
C LEU A 320 -14.77 7.32 -2.36
N TRP A 321 -15.81 8.08 -2.69
CA TRP A 321 -16.45 9.01 -1.78
C TRP A 321 -17.55 8.28 -1.01
N TYR A 322 -17.53 8.37 0.32
CA TYR A 322 -18.55 7.73 1.16
C TYR A 322 -19.03 8.65 2.27
N ASP A 323 -20.34 8.89 2.29
CA ASP A 323 -21.04 9.65 3.31
C ASP A 323 -21.54 8.70 4.40
N GLN A 324 -20.83 8.68 5.53
CA GLN A 324 -21.16 7.84 6.68
C GLN A 324 -22.52 8.18 7.30
N GLU A 325 -23.02 9.41 7.15
CA GLU A 325 -24.31 9.80 7.73
C GLU A 325 -25.50 9.20 6.98
N THR A 326 -25.33 8.95 5.68
CA THR A 326 -26.40 8.42 4.82
C THR A 326 -26.16 6.98 4.37
N GLY A 327 -24.92 6.48 4.50
CA GLY A 327 -24.49 5.19 3.94
C GLY A 327 -24.38 5.20 2.41
N LYS A 328 -24.43 6.38 1.78
CA LYS A 328 -24.31 6.53 0.33
C LYS A 328 -22.88 6.81 -0.08
N GLY A 329 -22.50 6.36 -1.26
CA GLY A 329 -21.16 6.58 -1.79
C GLY A 329 -21.12 6.53 -3.31
N GLN A 330 -19.99 6.94 -3.84
CA GLN A 330 -19.70 6.98 -5.27
C GLN A 330 -18.23 6.66 -5.50
N ALA A 331 -17.96 5.62 -6.29
CA ALA A 331 -16.61 5.32 -6.78
C ALA A 331 -16.37 6.09 -8.08
N TRP A 332 -15.21 6.73 -8.19
CA TRP A 332 -14.70 7.46 -9.33
C TRP A 332 -13.44 6.77 -9.82
N VAL A 333 -13.49 6.24 -11.04
CA VAL A 333 -12.30 5.76 -11.75
C VAL A 333 -11.59 6.96 -12.35
N MET A 334 -10.31 7.09 -12.06
CA MET A 334 -9.48 8.25 -12.33
C MET A 334 -8.46 7.98 -13.44
N ASP A 335 -8.12 9.03 -14.18
CA ASP A 335 -6.96 9.07 -15.05
C ASP A 335 -6.25 10.43 -14.87
N GLY A 336 -5.24 10.42 -13.99
CA GLY A 336 -4.72 11.64 -13.40
C GLY A 336 -5.84 12.37 -12.66
N GLY A 337 -5.93 13.69 -12.88
CA GLY A 337 -7.02 14.49 -12.30
C GLY A 337 -8.31 14.54 -13.11
N ASN A 338 -8.63 13.50 -13.89
CA ASN A 338 -9.91 13.39 -14.61
C ASN A 338 -10.71 12.20 -14.09
N VAL A 339 -12.02 12.37 -13.93
CA VAL A 339 -12.95 11.27 -13.66
C VAL A 339 -13.40 10.66 -14.99
N ILE A 340 -13.03 9.41 -15.24
CA ILE A 340 -13.35 8.70 -16.49
C ILE A 340 -14.67 7.94 -16.36
N PHE A 341 -14.93 7.35 -15.20
CA PHE A 341 -16.15 6.60 -14.91
C PHE A 341 -16.56 6.82 -13.46
N GLN A 342 -17.87 6.76 -13.19
CA GLN A 342 -18.39 6.83 -11.83
C GLN A 342 -19.52 5.82 -11.62
N SER A 343 -19.56 5.20 -10.44
CA SER A 343 -20.61 4.25 -10.06
C SER A 343 -21.09 4.50 -8.64
N ALA A 344 -22.38 4.25 -8.39
CA ALA A 344 -22.95 4.36 -7.05
C ALA A 344 -22.52 3.17 -6.18
N VAL A 345 -22.13 3.47 -4.94
CA VAL A 345 -21.70 2.50 -3.95
C VAL A 345 -22.45 2.79 -2.66
N ASN A 346 -23.62 2.15 -2.50
CA ASN A 346 -24.51 2.44 -1.38
C ASN A 346 -24.57 1.25 -0.43
N ALA A 347 -24.38 1.52 0.86
CA ALA A 347 -24.75 0.61 1.91
C ALA A 347 -26.24 0.74 2.25
N PRO A 348 -26.85 -0.25 2.93
CA PRO A 348 -28.25 -0.19 3.32
C PRO A 348 -28.61 0.99 4.23
N ASN A 349 -27.67 1.42 5.08
CA ASN A 349 -27.83 2.54 6.00
C ASN A 349 -26.47 3.02 6.55
N ALA A 350 -26.51 4.09 7.35
CA ALA A 350 -25.38 4.74 7.98
C ALA A 350 -24.57 3.90 9.00
N ALA A 351 -25.04 2.73 9.40
CA ALA A 351 -24.31 1.87 10.36
C ALA A 351 -23.16 1.10 9.70
N TRP A 352 -23.18 1.00 8.37
CA TRP A 352 -22.15 0.33 7.59
C TRP A 352 -21.01 1.29 7.27
N THR A 353 -19.78 0.84 7.51
CA THR A 353 -18.55 1.57 7.19
C THR A 353 -17.71 0.73 6.23
N PRO A 354 -17.26 1.30 5.10
CA PRO A 354 -16.37 0.61 4.19
C PRO A 354 -14.91 0.66 4.66
N SER A 355 -14.19 -0.38 4.28
CA SER A 355 -12.75 -0.44 4.11
C SER A 355 -12.50 -0.99 2.70
N ILE A 356 -11.38 -0.63 2.09
CA ILE A 356 -11.08 -1.01 0.71
C ILE A 356 -9.70 -1.67 0.65
N SER A 357 -9.57 -2.70 -0.16
CA SER A 357 -8.37 -3.54 -0.25
C SER A 357 -8.59 -4.62 -1.31
N ASP A 358 -7.54 -5.13 -1.94
CA ASP A 358 -7.64 -6.32 -2.81
C ASP A 358 -7.81 -7.60 -1.98
N THR A 359 -9.03 -8.14 -1.89
CA THR A 359 -9.33 -9.32 -1.05
C THR A 359 -9.19 -10.65 -1.78
N ASN A 360 -9.07 -10.63 -3.11
CA ASN A 360 -9.01 -11.83 -3.94
C ASN A 360 -7.65 -12.02 -4.66
N GLY A 361 -6.78 -11.01 -4.63
CA GLY A 361 -5.45 -10.99 -5.24
C GLY A 361 -5.47 -10.75 -6.75
N ASP A 362 -6.53 -10.16 -7.31
CA ASP A 362 -6.66 -9.90 -8.74
C ASP A 362 -6.07 -8.56 -9.19
N GLY A 363 -5.53 -7.78 -8.26
CA GLY A 363 -4.95 -6.47 -8.48
C GLY A 363 -5.96 -5.33 -8.43
N LYS A 364 -7.26 -5.60 -8.23
CA LYS A 364 -8.28 -4.57 -8.06
C LYS A 364 -8.62 -4.40 -6.60
N THR A 365 -9.01 -3.18 -6.27
CA THR A 365 -9.47 -2.82 -4.95
C THR A 365 -10.90 -3.31 -4.76
N ASP A 366 -11.08 -4.24 -3.84
CA ASP A 366 -12.39 -4.68 -3.37
C ASP A 366 -12.89 -3.83 -2.21
N MET A 367 -14.11 -4.11 -1.77
CA MET A 367 -14.72 -3.43 -0.62
C MET A 367 -15.14 -4.41 0.46
N PHE A 368 -14.76 -4.12 1.70
CA PHE A 368 -15.27 -4.77 2.90
C PHE A 368 -16.10 -3.78 3.72
N PHE A 369 -17.35 -4.13 3.99
CA PHE A 369 -18.26 -3.33 4.80
C PHE A 369 -18.49 -3.96 6.17
N ARG A 370 -18.40 -3.13 7.21
CA ARG A 370 -18.66 -3.50 8.60
C ARG A 370 -19.86 -2.74 9.14
N ASN A 371 -20.85 -3.44 9.70
CA ASN A 371 -21.94 -2.81 10.45
C ASN A 371 -21.62 -2.73 11.95
N TYR A 372 -21.16 -1.57 12.40
CA TYR A 372 -20.73 -1.37 13.80
C TYR A 372 -21.87 -1.36 14.82
N GLN A 373 -23.14 -1.41 14.39
CA GLN A 373 -24.29 -1.55 15.28
C GLN A 373 -24.70 -3.02 15.47
N THR A 374 -24.70 -3.81 14.39
CA THR A 374 -25.24 -5.18 14.41
C THR A 374 -24.18 -6.27 14.54
N GLY A 375 -22.95 -6.01 14.10
CA GLY A 375 -21.92 -7.06 14.04
C GLY A 375 -21.69 -7.66 12.64
N GLU A 376 -22.54 -7.29 11.68
CA GLU A 376 -22.50 -7.89 10.34
C GLU A 376 -21.31 -7.39 9.51
N ASN A 377 -20.91 -8.26 8.57
CA ASN A 377 -19.82 -8.07 7.65
C ASN A 377 -20.27 -8.44 6.24
N SER A 378 -19.83 -7.68 5.24
CA SER A 378 -19.98 -8.07 3.85
C SER A 378 -18.78 -7.66 3.03
N VAL A 379 -18.57 -8.37 1.92
CA VAL A 379 -17.50 -8.09 0.96
C VAL A 379 -18.10 -7.97 -0.44
N VAL A 380 -17.57 -7.05 -1.21
CA VAL A 380 -17.94 -6.81 -2.61
C VAL A 380 -16.67 -6.95 -3.43
N ILE A 381 -16.60 -8.00 -4.23
CA ILE A 381 -15.49 -8.22 -5.16
C ILE A 381 -15.71 -7.40 -6.43
N ILE A 382 -14.77 -6.54 -6.79
CA ILE A 382 -14.90 -5.62 -7.92
C ILE A 382 -14.45 -6.30 -9.20
N THR A 383 -15.41 -6.87 -9.92
CA THR A 383 -15.16 -7.51 -11.24
C THR A 383 -15.63 -6.66 -12.43
N GLY A 384 -16.36 -5.56 -12.17
CA GLY A 384 -16.99 -4.70 -13.18
C GLY A 384 -18.23 -3.99 -12.63
N THR A 385 -19.22 -3.69 -13.48
CA THR A 385 -20.41 -2.90 -13.10
C THR A 385 -21.46 -3.64 -12.25
N ASN A 386 -21.32 -4.95 -12.06
CA ASN A 386 -22.35 -5.82 -11.45
C ASN A 386 -21.83 -6.62 -10.25
N SER A 387 -21.13 -5.97 -9.33
CA SER A 387 -20.64 -6.61 -8.11
C SER A 387 -21.75 -6.75 -7.07
N THR A 388 -21.94 -7.96 -6.53
CA THR A 388 -22.95 -8.23 -5.49
C THR A 388 -22.28 -8.41 -4.12
N PRO A 389 -22.81 -7.76 -3.06
CA PRO A 389 -22.33 -7.97 -1.71
C PRO A 389 -22.55 -9.42 -1.25
N LYS A 390 -21.54 -9.99 -0.61
CA LYS A 390 -21.59 -11.32 0.01
C LYS A 390 -21.37 -11.20 1.50
N ALA A 391 -22.28 -11.79 2.27
CA ALA A 391 -22.18 -11.79 3.72
C ALA A 391 -21.03 -12.66 4.20
N LEU A 392 -20.33 -12.18 5.23
CA LEU A 392 -19.28 -12.90 5.94
C LEU A 392 -19.73 -13.20 7.38
N PRO A 393 -19.05 -14.07 8.13
CA PRO A 393 -19.36 -14.32 9.54
C PRO A 393 -19.49 -13.03 10.35
N THR A 394 -20.37 -13.02 11.33
CA THR A 394 -20.60 -11.88 12.23
C THR A 394 -19.63 -11.90 13.40
N LEU A 395 -19.09 -10.74 13.77
CA LEU A 395 -18.42 -10.52 15.06
C LEU A 395 -19.15 -9.43 15.83
N GLY A 396 -19.20 -9.56 17.16
CA GLY A 396 -19.91 -8.58 18.00
C GLY A 396 -19.47 -7.15 17.73
N LYS A 397 -20.34 -6.17 18.00
CA LYS A 397 -20.09 -4.74 17.74
C LYS A 397 -18.80 -4.17 18.37
N ASP A 398 -18.30 -4.81 19.43
CA ASP A 398 -17.06 -4.43 20.10
C ASP A 398 -15.81 -4.80 19.29
N TRP A 399 -15.96 -5.56 18.21
CA TRP A 399 -14.90 -5.94 17.28
C TRP A 399 -14.79 -4.94 16.12
N TYR A 400 -13.59 -4.41 15.93
CA TYR A 400 -13.17 -3.60 14.79
C TYR A 400 -12.07 -4.32 14.01
N THR A 401 -11.87 -3.91 12.75
CA THR A 401 -10.98 -4.59 11.82
C THR A 401 -10.08 -3.61 11.06
N PHE A 402 -8.96 -4.12 10.57
CA PHE A 402 -7.96 -3.43 9.76
C PHE A 402 -7.63 -4.26 8.52
#